data_AF-A0A2B1KSH7-F1
#
_entry.id   AF-A0A2B1KSH7-F1
#
_cell.length_a   1.000
_cell.length_b   1.000
_cell.length_c   1.000
_cell.angle_alpha   90.00
_cell.angle_beta   90.00
_cell.angle_gamma   90.00
#
_symmetry.space_group_name_H-M   'P 1'
#
loop_
_entity.id
_entity.type
_entity.pdbx_description
1 polymer ?
#
loop_
_entity_poly.entity_id
_entity_poly.type
_entity_poly.pdbx_seq_one_letter_code
_entity_poly.pdbx_strand_id
1 'polypeptide(L)'
;MSIFNILLTIHILFGTICLITGIVAMVAQKKKGKHTEWGEIYHASYVVVTITAIILSILNWDKIAYLFYVAIFSYSFAIYGYLARKKRWENWLHHHIRGMLGSYIGAVTALLVNIGIHIPILNLLPPIWFWFLPTLIGIPLVASVSKKYKKRR
;
A
#
# COMPACT_ATOMS: atom_id res chain seq x y z
N MET A 1 27.43 9.58 -2.87
CA MET A 1 26.04 9.45 -3.38
C MET A 1 25.28 10.72 -3.03
N SER A 2 24.41 11.22 -3.92
CA SER A 2 23.51 12.33 -3.58
C SER A 2 22.49 11.90 -2.53
N ILE A 3 21.97 12.85 -1.76
CA ILE A 3 20.89 12.61 -0.78
C ILE A 3 19.67 11.96 -1.44
N PHE A 4 19.34 12.38 -2.66
CA PHE A 4 18.25 11.81 -3.46
C PHE A 4 18.45 10.31 -3.72
N ASN A 5 19.65 9.90 -4.14
CA ASN A 5 19.92 8.49 -4.43
C ASN A 5 19.90 7.63 -3.17
N ILE A 6 20.36 8.17 -2.04
CA ILE A 6 20.29 7.46 -0.75
C ILE A 6 18.82 7.23 -0.36
N LEU A 7 18.00 8.28 -0.41
CA LEU A 7 16.57 8.18 -0.10
C LEU A 7 15.83 7.26 -1.07
N LEU A 8 16.16 7.30 -2.35
CA LEU A 8 15.59 6.42 -3.36
C LEU A 8 15.94 4.95 -3.09
N THR A 9 17.20 4.63 -2.75
CA THR A 9 17.60 3.28 -2.38
C THR A 9 16.83 2.78 -1.15
N ILE A 10 16.73 3.61 -0.10
CA ILE A 10 15.95 3.28 1.10
C ILE A 10 14.48 3.03 0.72
N HIS A 11 13.89 3.92 -0.09
CA HIS A 11 12.51 3.80 -0.55
C HIS A 11 12.27 2.49 -1.30
N ILE A 12 13.16 2.11 -2.23
CA ILE A 12 13.04 0.87 -3.01
C ILE A 12 13.14 -0.36 -2.11
N LEU A 13 14.10 -0.38 -1.18
CA LEU A 13 14.28 -1.50 -0.26
C LEU A 13 13.05 -1.70 0.64
N PHE A 14 12.60 -0.63 1.32
CA PHE A 14 11.42 -0.70 2.17
C PHE A 14 10.12 -0.85 1.39
N GLY A 15 10.04 -0.32 0.17
CA GLY A 15 8.90 -0.52 -0.74
C GLY A 15 8.75 -1.97 -1.14
N THR A 16 9.85 -2.65 -1.46
CA THR A 16 9.86 -4.08 -1.78
C THR A 16 9.44 -4.92 -0.56
N ILE A 17 10.02 -4.63 0.61
CA ILE A 17 9.64 -5.30 1.87
C ILE A 17 8.14 -5.07 2.15
N CYS A 18 7.66 -3.83 2.02
CA CYS A 18 6.25 -3.48 2.22
C CYS A 18 5.33 -4.29 1.30
N LEU A 19 5.62 -4.34 0.00
CA LEU A 19 4.77 -5.07 -0.96
C LEU A 19 4.74 -6.57 -0.67
N ILE A 20 5.89 -7.20 -0.38
CA ILE A 20 5.99 -8.63 -0.08
C ILE A 20 5.25 -8.95 1.22
N THR A 21 5.56 -8.23 2.30
CA THR A 21 4.98 -8.46 3.63
C THR A 21 3.48 -8.21 3.64
N GLY A 22 2.98 -7.26 2.85
CA GLY A 22 1.55 -7.05 2.64
C GLY A 22 0.85 -8.27 2.04
N ILE A 23 1.42 -8.90 1.01
CA ILE A 23 0.87 -10.14 0.42
C ILE A 23 0.90 -11.28 1.44
N VAL A 24 2.04 -11.46 2.13
CA VAL A 24 2.18 -12.52 3.14
C VAL A 24 1.16 -12.34 4.26
N ALA A 25 0.96 -11.12 4.75
CA ALA A 25 -0.06 -10.80 5.75
C ALA A 25 -1.49 -11.07 5.23
N MET A 26 -1.77 -10.77 3.96
CA MET A 26 -3.07 -11.03 3.33
C MET A 26 -3.37 -12.51 3.15
N VAL A 27 -2.38 -13.35 2.87
CA VAL A 27 -2.56 -14.79 2.67
C VAL A 27 -2.59 -15.53 4.01
N ALA A 28 -1.80 -15.08 5.00
CA ALA A 28 -1.75 -15.67 6.34
C ALA A 28 -3.13 -15.83 6.98
N GLN A 29 -3.28 -16.80 7.89
CA GLN A 29 -4.53 -16.97 8.65
C GLN A 29 -4.79 -15.76 9.54
N LYS A 30 -6.02 -15.22 9.51
CA LYS A 30 -6.44 -13.95 10.17
C LYS A 30 -6.65 -14.15 11.66
N LYS A 31 -5.62 -14.65 12.34
CA LYS A 31 -5.53 -14.93 13.78
C LYS A 31 -4.26 -14.30 14.35
N LYS A 32 -4.21 -14.17 15.68
CA LYS A 32 -2.99 -13.70 16.36
C LYS A 32 -1.81 -14.65 16.03
N GLY A 33 -0.64 -14.08 15.74
CA GLY A 33 0.54 -14.82 15.29
C GLY A 33 1.06 -14.25 13.98
N LYS A 34 1.37 -15.12 13.00
CA LYS A 34 1.99 -14.74 11.71
C LYS A 34 1.31 -13.55 11.02
N HIS A 35 -0.01 -13.50 10.90
CA HIS A 35 -0.70 -12.36 10.26
C HIS A 35 -0.43 -11.03 10.99
N THR A 36 -0.35 -11.07 12.33
CA THR A 36 -0.03 -9.88 13.13
C THR A 36 1.42 -9.47 12.93
N GLU A 37 2.36 -10.41 12.99
CA GLU A 37 3.79 -10.14 12.77
C GLU A 37 4.07 -9.53 11.40
N TRP A 38 3.59 -10.17 10.33
CA TRP A 38 3.74 -9.65 8.96
C TRP A 38 3.00 -8.33 8.76
N GLY A 39 1.87 -8.13 9.44
CA GLY A 39 1.12 -6.86 9.42
C GLY A 39 1.86 -5.69 10.09
N GLU A 40 2.61 -5.96 11.17
CA GLU A 40 3.47 -4.96 11.82
C GLU A 40 4.66 -4.58 10.93
N ILE A 41 5.33 -5.57 10.31
CA ILE A 41 6.44 -5.31 9.37
C ILE A 41 5.94 -4.52 8.15
N TYR A 42 4.77 -4.89 7.62
CA TYR A 42 4.11 -4.15 6.54
C TYR A 42 3.90 -2.68 6.90
N HIS A 43 3.25 -2.42 8.03
CA HIS A 43 2.93 -1.05 8.44
C HIS A 43 4.19 -0.25 8.76
N ALA A 44 5.16 -0.82 9.48
CA ALA A 44 6.44 -0.17 9.77
C ALA A 44 7.20 0.19 8.49
N SER A 45 7.23 -0.72 7.50
CA SER A 45 7.86 -0.44 6.21
C SER A 45 7.10 0.65 5.43
N TYR A 46 5.77 0.65 5.51
CA TYR A 46 4.93 1.66 4.86
C TYR A 46 5.22 3.08 5.40
N VAL A 47 5.47 3.23 6.71
CA VAL A 47 5.86 4.52 7.30
C VAL A 47 7.13 5.05 6.62
N VAL A 48 8.16 4.21 6.49
CA VAL A 48 9.43 4.58 5.84
C VAL A 48 9.20 4.94 4.38
N VAL A 49 8.42 4.14 3.65
CA VAL A 49 8.04 4.39 2.24
C VAL A 49 7.32 5.73 2.09
N THR A 50 6.41 6.07 3.00
CA THR A 50 5.64 7.32 2.95
C THR A 50 6.53 8.53 3.19
N ILE A 51 7.36 8.49 4.24
CA ILE A 51 8.28 9.59 4.56
C ILE A 51 9.25 9.81 3.40
N THR A 52 9.86 8.74 2.89
CA THR A 52 10.79 8.83 1.76
C THR A 52 10.09 9.30 0.48
N ALA A 53 8.88 8.84 0.17
CA ALA A 53 8.11 9.30 -0.99
C ALA A 53 7.79 10.80 -0.91
N ILE A 54 7.38 11.29 0.26
CA ILE A 54 7.10 12.71 0.48
C ILE A 54 8.37 13.54 0.21
N ILE A 55 9.50 13.16 0.80
CA ILE A 55 10.76 13.90 0.63
C ILE A 55 11.22 13.84 -0.83
N LEU A 56 11.24 12.66 -1.45
CA LEU A 56 11.63 12.49 -2.86
C LEU A 56 10.74 13.34 -3.79
N SER A 57 9.43 13.38 -3.52
CA SER A 57 8.49 14.15 -4.33
C SER A 57 8.66 15.65 -4.16
N ILE A 58 9.01 16.13 -2.95
CA ILE A 58 9.34 17.55 -2.71
C ILE A 58 10.63 17.93 -3.44
N LEU A 59 11.66 17.09 -3.37
CA LEU A 59 12.95 17.35 -4.02
C LEU A 59 12.84 17.41 -5.55
N ASN A 60 11.91 16.63 -6.14
CA ASN A 60 11.69 16.56 -7.58
C ASN A 60 10.24 16.91 -7.96
N TRP A 61 9.73 18.02 -7.42
CA TRP A 61 8.33 18.42 -7.54
C TRP A 61 7.80 18.42 -8.97
N ASP A 62 8.54 19.04 -9.90
CA ASP A 62 8.13 19.18 -11.30
C ASP A 62 7.91 17.85 -12.03
N LYS A 63 8.52 16.77 -11.54
CA LYS A 63 8.45 15.45 -12.19
C LYS A 63 7.48 14.50 -11.51
N ILE A 64 7.41 14.54 -10.18
CA ILE A 64 6.73 13.50 -9.39
C ILE A 64 5.84 14.04 -8.26
N ALA A 65 5.38 15.29 -8.33
CA ALA A 65 4.45 15.87 -7.34
C ALA A 65 3.19 15.00 -7.10
N TYR A 66 2.70 14.29 -8.11
CA TYR A 66 1.54 13.40 -7.93
C TYR A 66 1.79 12.28 -6.90
N LEU A 67 3.03 11.78 -6.77
CA LEU A 67 3.40 10.75 -5.78
C LEU A 67 3.34 11.26 -4.34
N PHE A 68 3.51 12.57 -4.12
CA PHE A 68 3.30 13.19 -2.80
C PHE A 68 1.86 12.97 -2.32
N TYR A 69 0.88 13.27 -3.17
CA TYR A 69 -0.53 13.09 -2.84
C TYR A 69 -0.88 11.61 -2.68
N VAL A 70 -0.40 10.75 -3.58
CA VAL A 70 -0.61 9.31 -3.48
C VAL A 70 -0.05 8.76 -2.16
N ALA A 71 1.13 9.20 -1.73
CA ALA A 71 1.72 8.78 -0.46
C ALA A 71 0.83 9.15 0.74
N ILE A 72 0.36 10.40 0.81
CA ILE A 72 -0.48 10.87 1.92
C ILE A 72 -1.82 10.12 1.96
N PHE A 73 -2.51 10.01 0.82
CA PHE A 73 -3.80 9.33 0.76
C PHE A 73 -3.67 7.84 1.11
N SER A 74 -2.66 7.17 0.54
CA SER A 74 -2.48 5.73 0.75
C SER A 74 -2.06 5.40 2.19
N TYR A 75 -1.18 6.22 2.77
CA TYR A 75 -0.80 6.06 4.18
C TYR A 75 -1.96 6.38 5.14
N SER A 76 -2.84 7.31 4.76
CA SER A 76 -4.06 7.60 5.54
C SER A 76 -4.96 6.35 5.67
N PHE A 77 -5.06 5.53 4.62
CA PHE A 77 -5.72 4.22 4.70
C PHE A 77 -4.96 3.23 5.59
N ALA A 78 -3.62 3.21 5.51
CA ALA A 78 -2.77 2.30 6.27
C ALA A 78 -2.94 2.54 7.78
N ILE A 79 -2.76 3.80 8.21
CA ILE A 79 -2.88 4.18 9.61
C ILE A 79 -4.32 4.00 10.11
N TYR A 80 -5.33 4.29 9.29
CA TYR A 80 -6.73 4.04 9.62
C TYR A 80 -6.99 2.56 9.91
N GLY A 81 -6.58 1.66 9.00
CA GLY A 81 -6.76 0.23 9.16
C GLY A 81 -5.97 -0.35 10.34
N TYR A 82 -4.75 0.15 10.56
CA TYR A 82 -3.90 -0.23 11.67
C TYR A 82 -4.51 0.18 13.02
N LEU A 83 -4.92 1.45 13.14
CA LEU A 83 -5.52 1.99 14.36
C LEU A 83 -6.87 1.35 14.68
N ALA A 84 -7.70 1.04 13.67
CA ALA A 84 -8.97 0.34 13.89
C ALA A 84 -8.77 -0.94 14.71
N ARG A 85 -7.78 -1.76 14.35
CA ARG A 85 -7.43 -2.97 15.09
C ARG A 85 -6.83 -2.65 16.46
N LYS A 86 -5.85 -1.74 16.52
CA LYS A 86 -5.07 -1.47 17.74
C LYS A 86 -5.94 -0.85 18.84
N LYS A 87 -6.81 0.10 18.47
CA LYS A 87 -7.73 0.80 19.38
C LYS A 87 -9.09 0.11 19.53
N ARG A 88 -9.30 -1.03 18.87
CA ARG A 88 -10.52 -1.84 18.99
C ARG A 88 -11.81 -1.04 18.73
N TRP A 89 -11.83 -0.27 17.65
CA TRP A 89 -13.03 0.45 17.24
C TRP A 89 -14.25 -0.48 17.08
N GLU A 90 -15.43 0.11 17.15
CA GLU A 90 -16.64 -0.61 16.75
C GLU A 90 -16.47 -1.11 15.31
N ASN A 91 -16.86 -2.36 15.03
CA ASN A 91 -16.63 -3.00 13.74
C ASN A 91 -15.18 -2.95 13.24
N TRP A 92 -14.19 -2.96 14.16
CA TRP A 92 -12.76 -2.82 13.84
C TRP A 92 -12.28 -3.71 12.69
N LEU A 93 -12.82 -4.93 12.55
CA LEU A 93 -12.37 -5.87 11.52
C LEU A 93 -12.71 -5.34 10.12
N HIS A 94 -13.88 -4.73 9.95
CA HIS A 94 -14.30 -4.13 8.68
C HIS A 94 -13.41 -2.92 8.33
N HIS A 95 -13.19 -2.05 9.31
CA HIS A 95 -12.30 -0.89 9.15
C HIS A 95 -10.85 -1.30 8.88
N HIS A 96 -10.35 -2.31 9.59
CA HIS A 96 -9.03 -2.89 9.38
C HIS A 96 -8.87 -3.44 7.96
N ILE A 97 -9.79 -4.31 7.50
CA ILE A 97 -9.71 -4.88 6.15
C ILE A 97 -9.73 -3.78 5.09
N ARG A 98 -10.64 -2.81 5.19
CA ARG A 98 -10.75 -1.71 4.21
C ARG A 98 -9.54 -0.79 4.21
N GLY A 99 -9.04 -0.42 5.38
CA GLY A 99 -7.85 0.42 5.50
C GLY A 99 -6.59 -0.28 5.00
N MET A 100 -6.33 -1.51 5.45
CA MET A 100 -5.12 -2.23 5.07
C MET A 100 -5.12 -2.55 3.56
N LEU A 101 -6.23 -3.07 3.01
CA LEU A 101 -6.30 -3.35 1.57
C LEU A 101 -6.31 -2.06 0.73
N GLY A 102 -6.98 -1.00 1.19
CA GLY A 102 -6.96 0.30 0.51
C GLY A 102 -5.55 0.89 0.42
N SER A 103 -4.77 0.81 1.51
CA SER A 103 -3.37 1.24 1.49
C SER A 103 -2.51 0.43 0.53
N TYR A 104 -2.79 -0.88 0.40
CA TYR A 104 -2.05 -1.75 -0.50
C TYR A 104 -2.37 -1.42 -1.97
N ILE A 105 -3.65 -1.16 -2.29
CA ILE A 105 -4.06 -0.66 -3.61
C ILE A 105 -3.30 0.63 -3.95
N GLY A 106 -3.22 1.56 -3.00
CA GLY A 106 -2.46 2.80 -3.16
C GLY A 106 -0.96 2.58 -3.42
N ALA A 107 -0.32 1.68 -2.68
CA ALA A 107 1.09 1.32 -2.87
C ALA A 107 1.34 0.70 -4.26
N VAL A 108 0.48 -0.23 -4.69
CA VAL A 108 0.57 -0.84 -6.02
C VAL A 108 0.31 0.20 -7.11
N THR A 109 -0.63 1.12 -6.91
CA THR A 109 -0.89 2.24 -7.84
C THR A 109 0.36 3.10 -7.99
N ALA A 110 0.96 3.54 -6.88
CA ALA A 110 2.20 4.34 -6.88
C ALA A 110 3.33 3.65 -7.66
N LEU A 111 3.48 2.33 -7.48
CA LEU A 111 4.44 1.53 -8.23
C LEU A 111 4.10 1.54 -9.73
N LEU A 112 2.87 1.19 -10.11
CA LEU A 112 2.48 1.06 -11.52
C LEU A 112 2.56 2.39 -12.27
N VAL A 113 2.15 3.51 -11.68
CA VAL A 113 2.23 4.80 -12.37
C VAL A 113 3.67 5.27 -12.57
N ASN A 114 4.59 4.81 -11.72
CA ASN A 114 6.01 5.20 -11.78
C ASN A 114 6.86 4.26 -12.65
N ILE A 115 6.58 2.95 -12.65
CA ILE A 115 7.38 1.95 -13.39
C ILE A 115 6.62 1.16 -14.46
N GLY A 116 5.29 1.24 -14.50
CA GLY A 116 4.44 0.38 -15.33
C GLY A 116 4.73 0.46 -16.82
N ILE A 117 5.09 1.65 -17.31
CA ILE A 117 5.45 1.88 -18.72
C ILE A 117 6.75 1.18 -19.13
N HIS A 118 7.60 0.81 -18.17
CA HIS A 118 8.86 0.10 -18.42
C HIS A 118 8.69 -1.43 -18.41
N ILE A 119 7.50 -1.94 -18.10
CA ILE A 119 7.22 -3.38 -18.05
C ILE A 119 6.67 -3.82 -19.42
N PRO A 120 7.30 -4.78 -20.13
CA PRO A 120 6.97 -5.11 -21.53
C PRO A 120 5.53 -5.53 -21.82
N ILE A 121 4.81 -6.07 -20.83
CA ILE A 121 3.41 -6.49 -21.00
C ILE A 121 2.45 -5.31 -20.72
N LEU A 122 2.85 -4.43 -19.80
CA LEU A 122 2.02 -3.32 -19.33
C LEU A 122 2.19 -2.06 -20.16
N ASN A 123 3.31 -1.89 -20.86
CA ASN A 123 3.57 -0.77 -21.74
C ASN A 123 2.62 -0.71 -22.96
N LEU A 124 1.90 -1.80 -23.25
CA LEU A 124 0.85 -1.87 -24.26
C LEU A 124 -0.42 -1.16 -23.83
N LEU A 125 -0.59 -0.91 -22.53
CA LEU A 125 -1.76 -0.25 -21.98
C LEU A 125 -1.59 1.28 -22.01
N PRO A 126 -2.65 2.04 -22.32
CA PRO A 126 -2.65 3.48 -22.12
C PRO A 126 -2.30 3.85 -20.66
N PRO A 127 -1.48 4.90 -20.40
CA PRO A 127 -0.99 5.23 -19.04
C PRO A 127 -2.08 5.42 -17.98
N ILE A 128 -3.28 5.82 -18.39
CA ILE A 128 -4.44 5.97 -17.51
C ILE A 128 -4.81 4.66 -16.80
N TRP A 129 -4.54 3.50 -17.41
CA TRP A 129 -4.82 2.21 -16.81
C TRP A 129 -4.00 1.92 -15.56
N PHE A 130 -2.80 2.51 -15.41
CA PHE A 130 -1.98 2.32 -14.21
C PHE A 130 -2.64 2.92 -12.96
N TRP A 131 -3.54 3.89 -13.13
CA TRP A 131 -4.33 4.48 -12.04
C TRP A 131 -5.54 3.62 -11.65
N PHE A 132 -6.20 2.99 -12.63
CA PHE A 132 -7.47 2.28 -12.42
C PHE A 132 -7.30 0.78 -12.20
N LEU A 133 -6.31 0.14 -12.81
CA LEU A 133 -6.13 -1.31 -12.79
C LEU A 133 -6.00 -1.87 -11.36
N PRO A 134 -5.21 -1.28 -10.44
CA PRO A 134 -5.12 -1.77 -9.07
C PRO A 134 -6.46 -1.71 -8.33
N THR A 135 -7.24 -0.66 -8.56
CA THR A 135 -8.54 -0.46 -7.92
C THR A 135 -9.58 -1.42 -8.49
N LEU A 136 -9.59 -1.61 -9.81
CA LEU A 136 -10.49 -2.52 -10.52
C LEU A 136 -10.34 -3.97 -10.04
N ILE A 137 -9.11 -4.41 -9.77
CA ILE A 137 -8.81 -5.73 -9.21
C ILE A 137 -9.00 -5.76 -7.70
N GLY A 138 -8.57 -4.69 -7.00
CA GLY A 138 -8.55 -4.62 -5.55
C GLY A 138 -9.93 -4.56 -4.91
N ILE A 139 -10.89 -3.83 -5.49
CA ILE A 139 -12.25 -3.68 -4.93
C ILE A 139 -12.98 -5.04 -4.81
N PRO A 140 -13.06 -5.88 -5.87
CA PRO A 140 -13.65 -7.21 -5.78
C PRO A 140 -13.01 -8.09 -4.69
N LEU A 141 -11.67 -8.02 -4.54
CA LEU A 141 -10.94 -8.75 -3.52
C LEU A 141 -11.32 -8.27 -2.12
N VAL A 142 -11.33 -6.95 -1.88
CA VAL A 142 -11.75 -6.33 -0.62
C VAL A 142 -13.17 -6.79 -0.26
N ALA A 143 -14.11 -6.67 -1.20
CA ALA A 143 -15.50 -7.05 -0.97
C ALA A 143 -15.65 -8.53 -0.61
N SER A 144 -14.94 -9.41 -1.32
CA SER A 144 -14.96 -10.86 -1.10
C SER A 144 -14.42 -11.22 0.28
N VAL A 145 -13.31 -10.62 0.70
CA VAL A 145 -12.71 -10.83 2.02
C VAL A 145 -13.63 -10.28 3.11
N SER A 146 -14.14 -9.06 2.98
CA SER A 146 -15.07 -8.47 3.94
C SER A 146 -16.33 -9.32 4.13
N LYS A 147 -16.94 -9.82 3.05
CA LYS A 147 -18.12 -10.70 3.12
C LYS A 147 -17.82 -12.01 3.86
N LYS A 148 -16.68 -12.64 3.57
CA LYS A 148 -16.24 -13.90 4.21
C LYS A 148 -16.15 -13.78 5.74
N TYR A 149 -15.68 -12.64 6.23
CA TYR A 149 -15.51 -12.41 7.67
C TYR A 149 -16.73 -11.79 8.36
N LYS A 150 -17.62 -11.09 7.64
CA LYS A 150 -18.92 -10.66 8.16
C LYS A 150 -19.83 -11.86 8.48
N LYS A 151 -19.81 -12.90 7.64
CA LYS A 151 -20.64 -14.11 7.80
C LYS A 151 -20.18 -15.06 8.92
N ARG A 152 -18.99 -14.83 9.50
CA ARG A 152 -18.39 -15.66 10.58
C ARG A 152 -18.56 -15.05 11.98
N ARG A 153 -19.28 -13.93 12.08
CA ARG A 153 -19.71 -13.29 13.33
C ARG A 153 -21.16 -13.65 13.57
#